data_AF-A0A9D2G8A7-F1
#
_entry.id   AF-A0A9D2G8A7-F1
#
_cell.length_a   1.000
_cell.length_b   1.000
_cell.length_c   1.000
_cell.angle_alpha   90.00
_cell.angle_beta   90.00
_cell.angle_gamma   90.00
#
_symmetry.space_group_name_H-M   'P 1'
#
loop_
_entity.id
_entity.type
_entity.pdbx_description
1 polymer ?
#
loop_
_entity_poly.entity_id
_entity_poly.type
_entity_poly.pdbx_seq_one_letter_code
_entity_poly.pdbx_strand_id
1 'polypeptide(L)'
;MAKANFDQWADFKGHLWKEEVNVRDFIQHNYTQYDGDESFLAGPTEATNKLWGELSKLQKEERAKGGVLDMETEVVSGLTAYGPGYINEEMKDLEQVVGLQTDK
;
A
#
# COMPACT_ATOMS: atom_id res chain seq x y z
N MET A 1 1.93 32.24 -14.38
CA MET A 1 1.33 31.48 -13.26
C MET A 1 2.39 31.31 -12.20
N ALA A 2 2.07 31.42 -10.91
CA ALA A 2 3.05 31.22 -9.84
C ALA A 2 3.59 29.79 -9.92
N LYS A 3 4.92 29.62 -9.92
CA LYS A 3 5.54 28.30 -9.81
C LYS A 3 5.12 27.71 -8.47
N ALA A 4 4.32 26.64 -8.48
CA ALA A 4 4.00 25.91 -7.28
C ALA A 4 5.29 25.26 -6.76
N ASN A 5 5.74 25.69 -5.58
CA ASN A 5 6.88 25.09 -4.91
C ASN A 5 6.35 24.44 -3.63
N PHE A 6 6.09 23.14 -3.72
CA PHE A 6 5.62 22.33 -2.61
C PHE A 6 6.82 21.71 -1.89
N ASP A 7 6.81 21.67 -0.56
CA ASP A 7 7.89 21.06 0.23
C ASP A 7 8.07 19.57 -0.12
N GLN A 8 6.99 18.89 -0.51
CA GLN A 8 6.99 17.50 -0.98
C GLN A 8 7.78 17.32 -2.29
N TRP A 9 8.06 18.41 -3.02
CA TRP A 9 8.80 18.39 -4.29
C TRP A 9 10.24 18.88 -4.16
N ALA A 10 10.68 19.15 -2.92
CA ALA A 10 12.07 19.50 -2.64
C ALA A 10 13.02 18.42 -3.20
N ASP A 11 14.14 18.87 -3.76
CA ASP A 11 15.20 18.04 -4.34
C ASP A 11 14.84 17.18 -5.57
N PHE A 12 13.56 17.08 -5.94
CA PHE A 12 13.17 16.46 -7.20
C PHE A 12 13.48 17.36 -8.41
N LYS A 13 14.19 16.76 -9.36
CA LYS A 13 14.61 17.32 -10.65
C LYS A 13 13.48 17.29 -11.67
N GLY A 14 13.62 18.09 -12.73
CA GLY A 14 12.61 18.22 -13.79
C GLY A 14 11.66 19.39 -13.56
N HIS A 15 10.95 19.77 -14.63
CA HIS A 15 10.06 20.94 -14.65
C HIS A 15 8.70 20.64 -15.27
N LEU A 16 8.61 19.82 -16.32
CA LEU A 16 7.34 19.53 -17.00
C LEU A 16 6.34 18.86 -16.06
N TRP A 17 6.76 17.85 -15.29
CA TRP A 17 5.89 17.20 -14.31
C TRP A 17 5.38 18.13 -13.18
N LYS A 18 6.01 19.30 -12.97
CA LYS A 18 5.55 20.32 -12.02
C LYS A 18 4.50 21.26 -12.62
N GLU A 19 4.38 21.28 -13.94
CA GLU A 19 3.47 22.15 -14.70
C GLU A 19 2.25 21.39 -15.24
N GLU A 20 2.39 20.08 -15.50
CA GLU A 20 1.33 19.18 -15.96
C GLU A 20 1.41 17.79 -15.31
N VAL A 21 0.30 17.03 -15.38
CA VAL A 21 0.27 15.64 -14.90
C VAL A 21 1.12 14.76 -15.83
N ASN A 22 2.39 14.58 -15.47
CA ASN A 22 3.35 13.83 -16.27
C ASN A 22 4.26 12.94 -15.42
N VAL A 23 3.73 11.80 -14.99
CA VAL A 23 4.45 10.81 -14.15
C VAL A 23 5.69 10.26 -14.86
N ARG A 24 5.66 10.16 -16.20
CA ARG A 24 6.81 9.68 -16.99
C ARG A 24 8.01 10.62 -16.86
N ASP A 25 7.80 11.92 -17.03
CA ASP A 25 8.84 12.94 -16.90
C ASP A 25 9.44 12.96 -15.50
N PHE A 26 8.59 12.84 -14.46
CA PHE A 26 9.03 12.74 -13.06
C PHE A 26 9.96 11.55 -12.85
N ILE A 27 9.54 10.34 -13.27
CA ILE A 27 10.33 9.12 -13.08
C ILE A 27 11.69 9.25 -13.76
N GLN A 28 11.71 9.64 -15.04
CA GLN A 28 12.95 9.73 -15.84
C GLN A 28 13.99 10.69 -15.23
N HIS A 29 13.56 11.78 -14.59
CA HIS A 29 14.47 12.74 -13.97
C HIS A 29 14.94 12.36 -12.56
N ASN A 30 14.23 11.46 -11.86
CA ASN A 30 14.41 11.26 -10.42
C ASN A 30 14.70 9.82 -9.99
N TYR A 31 14.51 8.82 -10.85
CA TYR A 31 14.92 7.46 -10.50
C TYR A 31 16.44 7.33 -10.47
N THR A 32 16.94 6.47 -9.58
CA THR A 32 18.34 6.04 -9.58
C THR A 32 18.37 4.60 -10.07
N GLN A 33 18.94 4.37 -11.24
CA GLN A 33 19.16 3.00 -11.72
C GLN A 33 20.07 2.25 -10.74
N TYR A 34 19.70 1.01 -10.43
CA TYR A 34 20.46 0.14 -9.56
C TYR A 34 20.80 -1.15 -10.32
N ASP A 35 22.07 -1.33 -10.65
CA ASP A 35 22.60 -2.52 -11.37
C ASP A 35 23.42 -3.44 -10.43
N GLY A 36 23.27 -3.29 -9.11
CA GLY A 36 23.92 -4.12 -8.10
C GLY A 36 23.20 -5.44 -7.83
N ASP A 37 23.49 -6.06 -6.68
CA ASP A 37 22.93 -7.36 -6.26
C ASP A 37 21.97 -7.24 -5.06
N GLU A 38 21.47 -8.36 -4.57
CA GLU A 38 20.53 -8.43 -3.45
C GLU A 38 21.17 -8.24 -2.05
N SER A 39 22.48 -7.96 -1.96
CA SER A 39 23.18 -7.91 -0.67
C SER A 39 22.68 -6.81 0.28
N PHE A 40 22.02 -5.77 -0.25
CA PHE A 40 21.43 -4.69 0.57
C PHE A 40 20.04 -5.04 1.13
N LEU A 41 19.42 -6.14 0.70
CA LEU A 41 18.06 -6.48 1.09
C LEU A 41 17.98 -6.74 2.61
N ALA A 42 17.02 -6.07 3.25
CA ALA A 42 16.66 -6.32 4.63
C ALA A 42 15.58 -7.41 4.71
N GLY A 43 15.66 -8.25 5.75
CA GLY A 43 14.62 -9.22 6.07
C GLY A 43 13.34 -8.57 6.60
N PRO A 44 12.26 -9.36 6.76
CA PRO A 44 11.00 -8.86 7.31
C PRO A 44 11.17 -8.41 8.76
N THR A 45 10.43 -7.37 9.13
CA THR A 45 10.34 -6.91 10.52
C THR A 45 9.51 -7.86 11.37
N GLU A 46 9.60 -7.74 12.70
CA GLU A 46 8.73 -8.49 13.62
C GLU A 46 7.24 -8.19 13.37
N ALA A 47 6.90 -6.91 13.12
CA ALA A 47 5.54 -6.50 12.77
C ALA A 47 5.04 -7.20 11.50
N THR A 48 5.88 -7.23 10.44
CA THR A 48 5.59 -7.94 9.20
C THR A 48 5.32 -9.43 9.44
N ASN A 49 6.16 -10.09 10.25
CA ASN A 49 6.00 -11.52 10.54
C ASN A 49 4.72 -11.82 11.35
N LYS A 50 4.35 -10.94 12.30
CA LYS A 50 3.11 -11.08 13.07
C LYS A 50 1.87 -10.93 12.19
N LEU A 51 1.81 -9.85 11.40
CA LEU A 51 0.71 -9.58 10.48
C LEU A 51 0.56 -10.70 9.43
N TRP A 52 1.67 -11.14 8.84
CA TRP A 52 1.66 -12.24 7.89
C TRP A 52 1.23 -13.58 8.51
N GLY A 53 1.63 -13.81 9.77
CA GLY A 53 1.21 -14.97 10.53
C GLY A 53 -0.29 -15.04 10.73
N GLU A 54 -0.94 -13.89 10.97
CA GLU A 54 -2.39 -13.82 11.13
C GLU A 54 -3.13 -13.96 9.81
N LEU A 55 -2.70 -13.23 8.79
CA LEU A 55 -3.24 -13.38 7.44
C LEU A 55 -3.15 -14.82 6.93
N SER A 56 -2.05 -15.52 7.24
CA SER A 56 -1.87 -16.93 6.88
C SER A 56 -2.88 -17.87 7.55
N LYS A 57 -3.42 -17.53 8.74
CA LYS A 57 -4.51 -18.30 9.37
C LYS A 57 -5.81 -18.06 8.62
N LEU A 58 -6.15 -16.80 8.33
CA LEU A 58 -7.33 -16.43 7.56
C LEU A 58 -7.36 -17.12 6.18
N GLN A 59 -6.23 -17.18 5.48
CA GLN A 59 -6.12 -17.90 4.20
C GLN A 59 -6.36 -19.42 4.34
N LYS A 60 -5.99 -20.03 5.47
CA LYS A 60 -6.28 -21.46 5.71
C LYS A 60 -7.78 -21.68 5.93
N GLU A 61 -8.43 -20.77 6.65
CA GLU A 61 -9.88 -20.81 6.87
C GLU A 61 -10.65 -20.62 5.56
N GLU A 62 -10.23 -19.66 4.72
CA GLU A 62 -10.79 -19.45 3.38
C GLU A 62 -10.73 -20.72 2.52
N ARG A 63 -9.57 -21.37 2.49
CA ARG A 63 -9.39 -22.65 1.78
C ARG A 63 -10.29 -23.74 2.35
N ALA A 64 -10.46 -23.81 3.67
CA ALA A 64 -11.36 -24.76 4.32
C ALA A 64 -12.84 -24.48 3.98
N LYS A 65 -13.21 -23.22 3.77
CA LYS A 65 -14.56 -22.78 3.34
C LYS A 65 -14.83 -22.93 1.84
N GLY A 66 -13.87 -23.46 1.08
CA GLY A 66 -14.03 -23.66 -0.37
C GLY A 66 -13.66 -22.44 -1.22
N GLY A 67 -12.89 -21.49 -0.68
CA GLY A 67 -12.27 -20.40 -1.44
C GLY A 67 -12.88 -19.01 -1.23
N VAL A 68 -13.80 -18.85 -0.28
CA VAL A 68 -14.32 -17.53 0.15
C VAL A 68 -14.36 -17.50 1.67
N LEU A 69 -13.71 -16.51 2.27
CA LEU A 69 -13.64 -16.38 3.73
C LEU A 69 -14.93 -15.79 4.31
N ASP A 70 -15.33 -14.65 3.76
CA ASP A 70 -16.58 -13.93 4.02
C ASP A 70 -16.95 -13.17 2.73
N MET A 71 -18.25 -12.91 2.54
CA MET A 71 -18.74 -12.14 1.40
C MET A 71 -19.80 -11.18 1.88
N GLU A 72 -19.66 -9.91 1.53
CA GLU A 72 -20.67 -8.91 1.80
C GLU A 72 -21.92 -9.15 0.94
N THR A 73 -23.10 -9.10 1.56
CA THR A 73 -24.39 -9.38 0.91
C THR A 73 -25.40 -8.24 1.03
N GLU A 74 -25.12 -7.25 1.87
CA GLU A 74 -26.06 -6.18 2.22
C GLU A 74 -25.60 -4.81 1.70
N VAL A 75 -24.29 -4.58 1.63
CA VAL A 75 -23.71 -3.30 1.18
C VAL A 75 -23.28 -3.38 -0.28
N VAL A 76 -23.76 -2.43 -1.09
CA VAL A 76 -23.28 -2.27 -2.47
C VAL A 76 -21.90 -1.61 -2.43
N SER A 77 -20.90 -2.30 -3.01
CA SER A 77 -19.52 -1.80 -3.04
C SER A 77 -19.41 -0.42 -3.72
N GLY A 78 -18.65 0.47 -3.10
CA GLY A 78 -18.39 1.83 -3.56
C GLY A 78 -17.22 2.44 -2.78
N LEU A 79 -16.65 3.54 -3.28
CA LEU A 79 -15.40 4.13 -2.75
C LEU A 79 -15.46 4.45 -1.24
N THR A 80 -16.64 4.79 -0.73
CA THR A 80 -16.87 5.16 0.67
C THR A 80 -17.94 4.27 1.33
N ALA A 81 -18.20 3.08 0.77
CA ALA A 81 -19.28 2.21 1.23
C ALA A 81 -18.95 1.49 2.55
N TYR A 82 -17.66 1.30 2.82
CA TYR A 82 -17.17 0.60 4.02
C TYR A 82 -16.36 1.54 4.91
N GLY A 83 -16.35 1.20 6.20
CA GLY A 83 -15.41 1.79 7.16
C GLY A 83 -13.96 1.34 6.92
N PRO A 84 -13.02 1.83 7.73
CA PRO A 84 -11.65 1.31 7.71
C PRO A 84 -11.64 -0.15 8.17
N GLY A 85 -10.91 -1.00 7.46
CA GLY A 85 -10.61 -2.38 7.86
C GLY A 85 -9.12 -2.58 8.11
N TYR A 86 -8.80 -3.54 8.98
CA TYR A 86 -7.45 -3.94 9.39
C TYR A 86 -7.33 -5.46 9.43
N ILE A 87 -6.13 -6.00 9.26
CA ILE A 87 -5.91 -7.47 9.29
C ILE A 87 -6.36 -8.06 10.63
N ASN A 88 -6.12 -7.31 11.70
CA ASN A 88 -6.65 -7.58 13.03
C ASN A 88 -6.67 -6.26 13.80
N GLU A 89 -7.83 -5.89 14.34
CA GLU A 89 -8.03 -4.63 15.09
C GLU A 89 -7.04 -4.44 16.26
N GLU A 90 -6.68 -5.52 16.97
CA GLU A 90 -5.72 -5.47 18.08
C GLU A 90 -4.28 -5.22 17.61
N MET A 91 -4.01 -5.43 16.32
CA MET A 91 -2.69 -5.29 15.69
C MET A 91 -2.63 -4.16 14.67
N LYS A 92 -3.68 -3.33 14.54
CA LYS A 92 -3.73 -2.26 13.53
C LYS A 92 -2.53 -1.31 13.57
N ASP A 93 -1.98 -1.07 14.77
CA ASP A 93 -0.84 -0.17 14.96
C ASP A 93 0.48 -0.77 14.40
N LEU A 94 0.49 -2.05 14.05
CA LEU A 94 1.62 -2.70 13.36
C LEU A 94 1.62 -2.41 11.85
N GLU A 95 0.49 -2.02 11.27
CA GLU A 95 0.34 -1.78 9.83
C GLU A 95 0.94 -0.42 9.44
N GLN A 96 2.06 -0.44 8.72
CA GLN A 96 2.68 0.80 8.22
C GLN A 96 1.99 1.36 6.98
N VAL A 97 1.31 0.49 6.23
CA VAL A 97 0.49 0.81 5.07
C VAL A 97 -0.84 0.12 5.30
N VAL A 98 -1.92 0.90 5.28
CA VAL A 98 -3.28 0.45 5.62
C VAL A 98 -4.19 0.46 4.39
N GLY A 99 -5.28 -0.29 4.47
CA GLY A 99 -6.37 -0.27 3.48
C GLY A 99 -6.80 -1.67 3.07
N LEU A 100 -8.02 -2.03 3.46
CA LEU A 100 -8.74 -3.22 2.98
C LEU A 100 -9.95 -2.81 2.14
N GLN A 101 -10.44 -3.75 1.31
CA GLN A 101 -11.58 -3.49 0.43
C GLN A 101 -12.90 -3.35 1.20
N THR A 102 -12.98 -4.02 2.35
CA THR A 102 -14.09 -4.02 3.30
C THR A 102 -13.58 -3.61 4.68
N ASP A 103 -14.49 -3.44 5.63
CA ASP A 103 -14.20 -3.16 7.05
C ASP A 103 -13.85 -4.42 7.86
N LYS A 104 -13.52 -5.51 7.17
CA LYS A 104 -13.15 -6.83 7.69
C LYS A 104 -11.98 -7.40 6.91
#